data_AF-A0A933PGJ1-F1
#
_entry.id   AF-A0A933PGJ1-F1
#
_cell.length_a   1.000
_cell.length_b   1.000
_cell.length_c   1.000
_cell.angle_alpha   90.00
_cell.angle_beta   90.00
_cell.angle_gamma   90.00
#
_symmetry.space_group_name_H-M   'P 1'
#
loop_
_entity.id
_entity.type
_entity.pdbx_description
1 polymer ?
#
loop_
_entity_poly.entity_id
_entity_poly.type
_entity_poly.pdbx_seq_one_letter_code
_entity_poly.pdbx_strand_id
1 'polypeptide(L)'
;MGTPEDAVLRRGVLAVAVLDDVDLEPTVDGVLVPSPSGAARALVGWDRVAQAAAGLAPASAVARRRIATLLRTEALLADGLPGTGWAGRHVRALALPAGHPLHPGRGWAVERVLGGVLDVGLGLVDLPWTADGVLPLPPGSAAGRGTGADLPAAWWPMARDH
;
A
#
# COMPACT_ATOMS: atom_id res chain seq x y z
N MET A 1 23.14 -14.98 -5.90
CA MET A 1 23.73 -14.70 -4.57
C MET A 1 23.24 -13.31 -4.18
N GLY A 2 22.36 -13.21 -3.18
CA GLY A 2 21.68 -11.94 -2.85
C GLY A 2 22.64 -10.88 -2.33
N THR A 3 22.39 -9.62 -2.66
CA THR A 3 23.20 -8.49 -2.21
C THR A 3 22.95 -8.21 -0.72
N PRO A 4 23.87 -7.51 -0.02
CA PRO A 4 23.62 -7.03 1.35
C PRO A 4 22.34 -6.18 1.47
N GLU A 5 21.99 -5.42 0.43
CA GLU A 5 20.76 -4.62 0.38
C GLU A 5 19.50 -5.50 0.38
N ASP A 6 19.53 -6.64 -0.32
CA ASP A 6 18.43 -7.61 -0.30
C ASP A 6 18.21 -8.19 1.10
N ALA A 7 19.28 -8.43 1.84
CA ALA A 7 19.20 -8.96 3.20
C ALA A 7 18.58 -7.94 4.17
N VAL A 8 18.92 -6.66 4.02
CA VAL A 8 18.33 -5.58 4.83
C VAL A 8 16.85 -5.39 4.51
N LEU A 9 16.45 -5.44 3.24
CA LEU A 9 15.05 -5.34 2.84
C LEU A 9 14.22 -6.51 3.37
N ARG A 10 14.73 -7.74 3.24
CA ARG A 10 14.11 -8.95 3.79
C ARG A 10 13.93 -8.87 5.30
N ARG A 11 14.94 -8.35 6.02
CA ARG A 11 14.84 -8.11 7.47
C ARG A 11 13.76 -7.09 7.81
N GLY A 12 13.60 -6.04 6.99
CA GLY A 12 12.51 -5.07 7.12
C GLY A 12 11.14 -5.73 6.99
N VAL A 13 10.96 -6.62 6.01
CA VAL A 13 9.72 -7.41 5.84
C VAL A 13 9.48 -8.35 7.02
N LEU A 14 10.50 -9.06 7.49
CA LEU A 14 10.37 -9.93 8.68
C LEU A 14 9.97 -9.12 9.92
N ALA A 15 10.49 -7.90 10.07
CA ALA A 15 10.08 -7.03 11.15
C ALA A 15 8.61 -6.60 11.04
N VAL A 16 8.08 -6.42 9.82
CA VAL A 16 6.65 -6.18 9.60
C VAL A 16 5.81 -7.39 10.02
N ALA A 17 6.23 -8.62 9.66
CA ALA A 17 5.51 -9.83 10.08
C ALA A 17 5.39 -9.91 11.61
N VAL A 18 6.49 -9.66 12.32
CA VAL A 18 6.55 -9.82 13.78
C VAL A 18 5.92 -8.65 14.54
N LEU A 19 6.19 -7.41 14.12
CA LEU A 19 5.81 -6.23 14.89
C LEU A 19 4.46 -5.66 14.49
N ASP A 20 4.04 -5.88 13.25
CA ASP A 20 2.79 -5.37 12.70
C ASP A 20 1.78 -6.51 12.43
N ASP A 21 2.07 -7.73 12.88
CA ASP A 21 1.20 -8.92 12.82
C ASP A 21 0.62 -9.16 11.42
N VAL A 22 1.52 -9.22 10.44
CA VAL A 22 1.18 -9.45 9.02
C VAL A 22 1.64 -10.84 8.62
N ASP A 23 0.69 -11.74 8.42
CA ASP A 23 0.95 -13.07 7.86
C ASP A 23 1.59 -12.95 6.48
N LEU A 24 2.77 -13.54 6.29
CA LEU A 24 3.48 -13.51 5.01
C LEU A 24 4.43 -14.69 4.84
N GLU A 25 4.70 -15.01 3.58
CA GLU A 25 5.65 -16.04 3.16
C GLU A 25 6.67 -15.43 2.20
N PRO A 26 7.94 -15.24 2.61
CA PRO A 26 8.99 -14.74 1.73
C PRO A 26 9.33 -15.77 0.64
N THR A 27 9.48 -15.31 -0.60
CA THR A 27 9.89 -16.12 -1.75
C THR A 27 11.11 -15.52 -2.44
N VAL A 28 11.59 -16.18 -3.50
CA VAL A 28 12.68 -15.64 -4.32
C VAL A 28 12.26 -14.36 -5.05
N ASP A 29 11.02 -14.31 -5.53
CA ASP A 29 10.51 -13.20 -6.36
C ASP A 29 9.87 -12.08 -5.54
N GLY A 30 9.48 -12.35 -4.28
CA GLY A 30 8.84 -11.35 -3.45
C GLY A 30 8.33 -11.90 -2.13
N VAL A 31 7.16 -11.40 -1.73
CA VAL A 31 6.46 -11.78 -0.51
C VAL A 31 5.05 -12.20 -0.89
N LEU A 32 4.66 -13.42 -0.53
CA LEU A 32 3.28 -13.86 -0.62
C LEU A 32 2.53 -13.43 0.64
N VAL A 33 1.40 -12.76 0.44
CA VAL A 33 0.51 -12.34 1.52
C VAL A 33 -0.89 -12.91 1.27
N PRO A 34 -1.48 -13.63 2.25
CA PRO A 34 -2.82 -14.16 2.12
C PRO A 34 -3.86 -13.05 2.15
N SER A 35 -4.90 -13.20 1.34
CA SER A 35 -6.13 -12.41 1.45
C SER A 35 -6.77 -12.58 2.83
N PRO A 36 -7.52 -11.58 3.32
CA PRO A 36 -8.31 -11.74 4.56
C PRO A 36 -9.32 -12.90 4.49
N SER A 37 -9.80 -13.26 3.30
CA SER A 37 -10.69 -14.41 3.10
C SER A 37 -9.96 -15.76 3.11
N GLY A 38 -8.64 -15.75 2.94
CA GLY A 38 -7.81 -16.94 2.74
C GLY A 38 -7.95 -17.59 1.35
N ALA A 39 -8.81 -17.06 0.47
CA ALA A 39 -9.11 -17.67 -0.84
C ALA A 39 -8.01 -17.41 -1.87
N ALA A 40 -7.38 -16.24 -1.83
CA ALA A 40 -6.25 -15.89 -2.69
C ALA A 40 -5.00 -15.49 -1.90
N ARG A 41 -3.87 -15.43 -2.61
CA ARG A 41 -2.60 -14.84 -2.14
C ARG A 41 -2.12 -13.82 -3.15
N ALA A 42 -1.63 -12.68 -2.68
CA ALA A 42 -0.96 -11.69 -3.53
C ALA A 42 0.56 -11.88 -3.45
N LEU A 43 1.23 -11.95 -4.61
CA LEU A 43 2.68 -11.86 -4.69
C LEU A 43 3.08 -10.40 -4.83
N VAL A 44 3.76 -9.87 -3.80
CA VAL A 44 4.32 -8.52 -3.81
C VAL A 44 5.81 -8.63 -4.12
N GLY A 45 6.20 -8.17 -5.31
CA GLY A 45 7.59 -8.22 -5.76
C GLY A 45 8.56 -7.44 -4.86
N TRP A 46 9.81 -7.89 -4.79
CA TRP A 46 10.84 -7.20 -4.00
C TRP A 46 11.08 -5.75 -4.44
N ASP A 47 10.87 -5.44 -5.72
CA ASP A 47 10.91 -4.10 -6.29
C ASP A 47 9.84 -3.17 -5.68
N ARG A 48 8.62 -3.68 -5.48
CA ARG A 48 7.50 -2.95 -4.87
C ARG A 48 7.76 -2.69 -3.39
N VAL A 49 8.30 -3.68 -2.69
CA VAL A 49 8.70 -3.54 -1.28
C VAL A 49 9.82 -2.49 -1.15
N ALA A 50 10.83 -2.53 -2.03
CA ALA A 50 11.89 -1.53 -2.08
C ALA A 50 11.35 -0.13 -2.37
N GLN A 51 10.38 -0.01 -3.30
CA GLN A 51 9.72 1.26 -3.61
C GLN A 51 8.98 1.83 -2.39
N ALA A 52 8.26 1.00 -1.63
CA ALA A 52 7.57 1.45 -0.42
C ALA A 52 8.55 1.94 0.67
N ALA A 53 9.75 1.35 0.75
CA ALA A 53 10.81 1.76 1.66
C ALA A 53 11.73 2.86 1.11
N ALA A 54 11.53 3.31 -0.13
CA ALA A 54 12.48 4.18 -0.82
C ALA A 54 12.76 5.48 -0.05
N GLY A 55 14.05 5.84 0.02
CA GLY A 55 14.52 7.03 0.76
C GLY A 55 14.51 6.88 2.28
N LEU A 56 14.21 5.68 2.81
CA LEU A 56 14.20 5.38 4.24
C LEU A 56 15.13 4.20 4.54
N ALA A 57 15.67 4.15 5.75
CA ALA A 57 16.31 2.93 6.23
C ALA A 57 15.24 1.83 6.37
N PRO A 58 15.39 0.63 5.76
CA PRO A 58 14.35 -0.41 5.79
C PRO A 58 13.97 -0.88 7.21
N ALA A 59 14.88 -0.77 8.17
CA ALA A 59 14.62 -1.09 9.58
C ALA A 59 13.89 0.02 10.35
N SER A 60 13.72 1.22 9.77
CA SER A 60 13.04 2.33 10.41
C SER A 60 11.55 2.05 10.60
N ALA A 61 10.94 2.60 11.66
CA ALA A 61 9.51 2.46 11.91
C ALA A 61 8.65 3.00 10.75
N VAL A 62 9.11 4.05 10.07
CA VAL A 62 8.41 4.64 8.92
C VAL A 62 8.43 3.70 7.72
N ALA A 63 9.59 3.13 7.38
CA ALA A 63 9.70 2.16 6.28
C ALA A 63 8.81 0.94 6.54
N ARG A 64 8.84 0.40 7.77
CA ARG A 64 7.97 -0.73 8.14
C ARG A 64 6.49 -0.40 7.97
N ARG A 65 6.03 0.77 8.42
CA ARG A 65 4.62 1.17 8.26
C ARG A 65 4.20 1.27 6.80
N ARG A 66 5.08 1.80 5.93
CA ARG A 66 4.82 1.85 4.48
C ARG A 66 4.78 0.46 3.85
N ILE A 67 5.71 -0.42 4.23
CA ILE A 67 5.72 -1.82 3.77
C ILE A 67 4.45 -2.54 4.27
N ALA A 68 4.08 -2.39 5.54
CA ALA A 68 2.88 -2.99 6.10
C ALA A 68 1.61 -2.50 5.38
N THR A 69 1.54 -1.21 5.05
CA THR A 69 0.44 -0.63 4.28
C THR A 69 0.38 -1.24 2.87
N LEU A 70 1.52 -1.39 2.20
CA LEU A 70 1.61 -2.08 0.91
C LEU A 70 1.09 -3.51 1.00
N LEU A 71 1.65 -4.31 1.91
CA LEU A 71 1.33 -5.73 2.05
C LEU A 71 -0.16 -5.95 2.35
N ARG A 72 -0.73 -5.19 3.29
CA ARG A 72 -2.16 -5.28 3.65
C ARG A 72 -3.07 -4.84 2.52
N THR A 73 -2.68 -3.83 1.75
CA THR A 73 -3.45 -3.40 0.58
C THR A 73 -3.44 -4.49 -0.49
N GLU A 74 -2.29 -5.05 -0.81
CA GLU A 74 -2.20 -6.09 -1.83
C GLU A 74 -2.93 -7.38 -1.41
N ALA A 75 -2.90 -7.71 -0.11
CA ALA A 75 -3.71 -8.77 0.49
C ALA A 75 -5.22 -8.50 0.33
N LEU A 76 -5.69 -7.31 0.66
CA LEU A 76 -7.10 -6.92 0.51
C LEU A 76 -7.58 -7.05 -0.94
N LEU A 77 -6.73 -6.68 -1.89
CA LEU A 77 -7.05 -6.71 -3.32
C LEU A 77 -6.78 -8.08 -3.97
N ALA A 78 -6.26 -9.05 -3.22
CA ALA A 78 -5.89 -10.38 -3.72
C ALA A 78 -7.08 -11.14 -4.32
N ASP A 79 -8.27 -10.99 -3.72
CA ASP A 79 -9.51 -11.63 -4.18
C ASP A 79 -10.15 -10.91 -5.39
N GLY A 80 -9.56 -9.79 -5.82
CA GLY A 80 -10.07 -8.94 -6.90
C GLY A 80 -10.38 -7.53 -6.44
N LEU A 81 -10.79 -6.68 -7.39
CA LEU A 81 -11.20 -5.31 -7.05
C LEU A 81 -12.58 -5.33 -6.38
N PRO A 82 -12.72 -4.70 -5.20
CA PRO A 82 -14.04 -4.48 -4.61
C PRO A 82 -14.93 -3.65 -5.54
N GLY A 83 -16.23 -3.95 -5.56
CA GLY A 83 -17.20 -3.19 -6.35
C GLY A 83 -17.37 -1.74 -5.88
N THR A 84 -18.01 -0.91 -6.70
CA THR A 84 -18.21 0.54 -6.42
C THR A 84 -18.91 0.81 -5.09
N GLY A 85 -19.86 -0.03 -4.67
CA GLY A 85 -20.50 0.11 -3.37
C GLY A 85 -19.54 -0.05 -2.17
N TRP A 86 -18.52 -0.89 -2.31
CA TRP A 86 -17.44 -0.96 -1.32
C TRP A 86 -16.55 0.28 -1.38
N ALA A 87 -16.16 0.70 -2.59
CA ALA A 87 -15.31 1.87 -2.78
C ALA A 87 -15.96 3.15 -2.19
N GLY A 88 -17.27 3.34 -2.36
CA GLY A 88 -17.97 4.50 -1.78
C GLY A 88 -17.95 4.53 -0.25
N ARG A 89 -17.87 3.37 0.40
CA ARG A 89 -17.74 3.29 1.86
C ARG A 89 -16.32 3.50 2.33
N HIS A 90 -15.35 2.90 1.65
CA HIS A 90 -13.99 2.72 2.16
C HIS A 90 -12.94 3.60 1.49
N VAL A 91 -13.25 4.35 0.45
CA VAL A 91 -12.28 5.17 -0.28
C VAL A 91 -12.55 6.66 -0.05
N ARG A 92 -11.51 7.42 0.32
CA ARG A 92 -11.55 8.87 0.54
C ARG A 92 -10.37 9.57 -0.11
N ALA A 93 -10.52 10.84 -0.45
CA ALA A 93 -9.38 11.69 -0.77
C ALA A 93 -8.54 11.90 0.49
N LEU A 94 -7.25 11.56 0.40
CA LEU A 94 -6.29 11.73 1.48
C LEU A 94 -5.24 12.76 1.05
N ALA A 95 -5.14 13.86 1.79
CA ALA A 95 -4.13 14.88 1.57
C ALA A 95 -2.99 14.72 2.58
N LEU A 96 -1.76 14.62 2.10
CA LEU A 96 -0.56 14.51 2.93
C LEU A 96 0.50 15.50 2.47
N PRO A 97 1.23 16.15 3.40
CA PRO A 97 2.47 16.84 3.04
C PRO A 97 3.47 15.88 2.37
N ALA A 98 4.24 16.35 1.40
CA ALA A 98 5.22 15.52 0.68
C ALA A 98 6.25 14.83 1.60
N GLY A 99 6.58 15.46 2.74
CA GLY A 99 7.47 14.92 3.77
C GLY A 99 6.78 14.06 4.84
N HIS A 100 5.47 13.84 4.75
CA HIS A 100 4.74 13.11 5.78
C HIS A 100 5.23 11.66 5.87
N PRO A 101 5.45 11.09 7.08
CA PRO A 101 5.94 9.73 7.24
C PRO A 101 5.10 8.68 6.50
N LEU A 102 3.78 8.85 6.47
CA LEU A 102 2.89 7.93 5.75
C LEU A 102 2.73 8.24 4.25
N HIS A 103 3.31 9.32 3.73
CA HIS A 103 3.22 9.63 2.30
C HIS A 103 3.80 8.47 1.45
N PRO A 104 3.03 7.83 0.54
CA PRO A 104 3.50 6.62 -0.17
C PRO A 104 4.66 6.85 -1.14
N GLY A 105 5.03 8.10 -1.37
CA GLY A 105 6.14 8.47 -2.22
C GLY A 105 5.71 8.80 -3.64
N ARG A 106 6.66 8.74 -4.57
CA ARG A 106 6.48 9.19 -5.95
C ARG A 106 5.41 8.34 -6.67
N GLY A 107 4.51 9.03 -7.38
CA GLY A 107 3.47 8.39 -8.20
C GLY A 107 2.17 8.08 -7.46
N TRP A 108 2.05 8.47 -6.19
CA TRP A 108 0.79 8.34 -5.43
C TRP A 108 -0.18 9.49 -5.65
N ALA A 109 0.32 10.72 -5.68
CA ALA A 109 -0.49 11.92 -5.80
C ALA A 109 -1.26 11.93 -7.13
N VAL A 110 -2.58 12.05 -7.04
CA VAL A 110 -3.48 12.31 -8.17
C VAL A 110 -3.55 13.80 -8.46
N GLU A 111 -3.56 14.64 -7.42
CA GLU A 111 -3.50 16.09 -7.54
C GLU A 111 -2.60 16.73 -6.48
N ARG A 112 -2.23 17.99 -6.72
CA ARG A 112 -1.51 18.83 -5.76
C ARG A 112 -2.34 20.05 -5.42
N VAL A 113 -2.49 20.34 -4.14
CA VAL A 113 -3.31 21.46 -3.65
C VAL A 113 -2.47 22.41 -2.78
N LEU A 114 -3.05 23.58 -2.46
CA LEU A 114 -2.41 24.62 -1.65
C LEU A 114 -1.02 25.03 -2.19
N GLY A 115 -0.92 25.23 -3.51
CA GLY A 115 0.35 25.62 -4.15
C GLY A 115 1.42 24.52 -4.15
N GLY A 116 1.04 23.25 -3.96
CA GLY A 116 1.96 22.11 -3.96
C GLY A 116 2.44 21.68 -2.58
N VAL A 117 1.89 22.25 -1.51
CA VAL A 117 2.21 21.87 -0.12
C VAL A 117 1.64 20.49 0.23
N LEU A 118 0.47 20.15 -0.33
CA LEU A 118 -0.20 18.88 -0.10
C LEU A 118 -0.30 18.09 -1.41
N ASP A 119 0.15 16.85 -1.35
CA ASP A 119 -0.12 15.82 -2.34
C ASP A 119 -1.41 15.10 -1.92
N VAL A 120 -2.37 14.96 -2.85
CA VAL A 120 -3.66 14.29 -2.59
C VAL A 120 -3.77 13.04 -3.44
N GLY A 121 -4.12 11.93 -2.81
CA GLY A 121 -4.34 10.65 -3.48
C GLY A 121 -5.46 9.86 -2.81
N LEU A 122 -5.59 8.60 -3.21
CA LEU A 122 -6.59 7.70 -2.62
C LEU A 122 -6.12 7.23 -1.24
N GLY A 123 -7.03 7.30 -0.27
CA GLY A 123 -6.91 6.70 1.05
C GLY A 123 -8.02 5.68 1.28
N LEU A 124 -7.72 4.66 2.09
CA LEU A 124 -8.62 3.63 2.56
C LEU A 124 -8.99 3.87 4.02
N VAL A 125 -10.28 3.74 4.35
CA VAL A 125 -10.85 3.95 5.68
C VAL A 125 -11.72 2.77 6.12
N ASP A 126 -12.00 2.71 7.41
CA ASP A 126 -12.89 1.71 8.02
C ASP A 126 -12.45 0.26 7.73
N LEU A 127 -11.15 0.00 7.76
CA LEU A 127 -10.57 -1.32 7.58
C LEU A 127 -10.23 -1.97 8.93
N PRO A 128 -10.29 -3.31 9.05
CA PRO A 128 -10.06 -4.00 10.33
C PRO A 128 -8.68 -3.74 10.96
N TRP A 129 -7.66 -3.47 10.15
CA TRP A 129 -6.28 -3.18 10.58
C TRP A 129 -5.98 -1.68 10.68
N THR A 130 -7.00 -0.83 10.56
CA THR A 130 -6.89 0.63 10.64
C THR A 130 -7.71 1.17 11.79
N ALA A 131 -7.59 0.54 12.96
CA ALA A 131 -8.42 0.78 14.14
C ALA A 131 -8.67 2.28 14.45
N ASP A 132 -7.78 3.19 14.05
CA ASP A 132 -7.94 4.65 14.22
C ASP A 132 -7.50 5.51 13.01
N GLY A 133 -7.46 5.00 11.76
CA GLY A 133 -6.77 5.76 10.69
C GLY A 133 -7.18 5.56 9.23
N VAL A 134 -6.84 6.57 8.43
CA VAL A 134 -6.81 6.49 6.96
C VAL A 134 -5.45 5.93 6.54
N LEU A 135 -5.45 4.87 5.72
CA LEU A 135 -4.23 4.39 5.08
C LEU A 135 -4.17 4.87 3.64
N PRO A 136 -3.05 5.43 3.18
CA PRO A 136 -2.93 5.74 1.78
C PRO A 136 -2.91 4.46 0.94
N LEU A 137 -3.63 4.47 -0.17
CA LEU A 137 -3.55 3.42 -1.18
C LEU A 137 -2.17 3.54 -1.87
N PRO A 138 -1.27 2.54 -1.76
CA PRO A 138 0.03 2.59 -2.40
C PRO A 138 -0.08 2.76 -3.93
N PRO A 139 0.88 3.46 -4.56
CA PRO A 139 0.90 3.61 -6.01
C PRO A 139 1.00 2.24 -6.68
N GLY A 140 0.35 2.03 -7.83
CA GLY A 140 0.40 0.77 -8.58
C GLY A 140 -0.35 -0.40 -7.93
N SER A 141 -1.04 -0.20 -6.81
CA SER A 141 -1.96 -1.21 -6.30
C SER A 141 -3.04 -1.52 -7.32
N ALA A 142 -3.37 -2.81 -7.45
CA ALA A 142 -4.22 -3.41 -8.49
C ALA A 142 -3.72 -3.38 -9.94
N ALA A 143 -2.51 -2.91 -10.22
CA ALA A 143 -1.89 -3.12 -11.52
C ALA A 143 -1.83 -4.61 -11.86
N GLY A 144 -2.20 -4.98 -13.09
CA GLY A 144 -2.11 -6.36 -13.58
C GLY A 144 -3.23 -7.31 -13.14
N ARG A 145 -4.25 -6.84 -12.40
CA ARG A 145 -5.39 -7.69 -11.95
C ARG A 145 -6.46 -7.96 -13.04
N GLY A 146 -6.11 -7.77 -14.32
CA GLY A 146 -6.97 -8.15 -15.46
C GLY A 146 -8.24 -7.33 -15.66
N THR A 147 -8.48 -6.28 -14.86
CA THR A 147 -9.69 -5.45 -14.92
C THR A 147 -9.60 -4.34 -15.96
N GLY A 148 -8.40 -4.04 -16.48
CA GLY A 148 -8.14 -2.89 -17.36
C GLY A 148 -8.34 -1.52 -16.69
N ALA A 149 -8.68 -1.49 -15.39
CA ALA A 149 -9.03 -0.29 -14.66
C ALA A 149 -7.86 0.19 -13.80
N ASP A 150 -7.43 1.42 -14.03
CA ASP A 150 -6.56 2.18 -13.12
C ASP A 150 -7.38 2.61 -11.89
N LEU A 151 -6.95 2.21 -10.69
CA LEU A 151 -7.70 2.48 -9.46
C LEU A 151 -7.94 3.97 -9.21
N PRO A 152 -6.93 4.85 -9.33
CA PRO A 152 -7.13 6.29 -9.41
C PRO A 152 -8.26 6.68 -10.36
N ALA A 153 -8.22 6.27 -11.63
CA ALA A 153 -9.27 6.63 -12.58
C ALA A 153 -10.68 6.12 -12.16
N ALA A 154 -10.77 4.92 -11.60
CA ALA A 154 -12.04 4.30 -11.23
C ALA A 154 -12.66 4.86 -9.94
N TRP A 155 -11.84 5.15 -8.92
CA TRP A 155 -12.32 5.50 -7.58
C TRP A 155 -12.18 6.98 -7.23
N TRP A 156 -11.35 7.74 -7.95
CA TRP A 156 -11.13 9.16 -7.67
C TRP A 156 -12.40 10.02 -7.70
N PRO A 157 -13.33 9.86 -8.66
CA PRO A 157 -14.57 10.64 -8.64
C PRO A 157 -15.35 10.46 -7.33
N MET A 158 -15.41 9.23 -6.82
CA MET A 158 -16.10 8.90 -5.57
C MET A 158 -15.34 9.43 -4.35
N ALA A 159 -14.01 9.39 -4.40
CA ALA A 159 -13.15 9.83 -3.31
C ALA A 159 -13.20 11.34 -3.07
N ARG A 160 -13.43 12.13 -4.13
CA ARG A 160 -13.49 13.61 -4.07
C ARG A 160 -14.79 14.17 -3.48
N ASP A 161 -15.88 13.43 -3.60
CA ASP A 161 -17.23 13.92 -3.25
C ASP A 161 -17.58 13.69 -1.77
N HIS A 162 -16.63 13.17 -0.98
CA HIS A 162 -16.74 12.92 0.46
C HIS A 162 -15.78 13.79 1.27
#